data_AF-A0A9P8T7R2-F1
#
_entry.id   AF-A0A9P8T7R2-F1
#
_cell.length_a   1.000
_cell.length_b   1.000
_cell.length_c   1.000
_cell.angle_alpha   90.00
_cell.angle_beta   90.00
_cell.angle_gamma   90.00
#
_symmetry.space_group_name_H-M   'P 1'
#
loop_
_entity.id
_entity.type
_entity.pdbx_description
1 polymer ?
#
loop_
_entity_poly.entity_id
_entity_poly.type
_entity_poly.pdbx_seq_one_letter_code
_entity_poly.pdbx_strand_id
1 'polypeptide(L)'
;MTESIHSEDSLDFYSTLTRESFQYNLAKLPPGEFDPSRFISQSYKYWSLDDLTKSLGSLLHEIDQELIDLVNNDYLNFIQLGNSIDGSVDLIHDCKIDLNGYIRDLSLANVKIDADLEVVDDLLLYKRKLSVYKAIINQLMILDEQATLFSKKISSGDVKELVVLFLSVNRIYESVLKYKNLEMVAMVGKKIAGMKMELKSVLDSKVQSASNEDKFELLKVYTVLGEESGFIKALKQKSTIN
;
A
#
# COMPACT_ATOMS: atom_id res chain seq x y z
N MET A 1 8.66 -93.55 -29.48
CA MET A 1 8.69 -92.86 -30.78
C MET A 1 7.36 -93.09 -31.47
N THR A 2 6.51 -92.07 -31.51
CA THR A 2 5.70 -91.60 -32.65
C THR A 2 4.90 -90.39 -32.14
N GLU A 3 5.22 -89.23 -32.69
CA GLU A 3 4.63 -87.92 -32.42
C GLU A 3 3.24 -87.74 -33.06
N SER A 4 2.57 -86.67 -32.59
CA SER A 4 1.66 -85.78 -33.35
C SER A 4 0.21 -86.28 -33.47
N ILE A 5 -0.85 -85.46 -33.38
CA ILE A 5 -1.02 -84.07 -33.83
C ILE A 5 -2.06 -83.37 -32.92
N HIS A 6 -1.85 -82.07 -32.67
CA HIS A 6 -2.79 -81.12 -32.06
C HIS A 6 -4.19 -81.12 -32.72
N SER A 7 -5.24 -81.08 -31.91
CA SER A 7 -6.59 -80.74 -32.37
C SER A 7 -7.12 -79.55 -31.55
N GLU A 8 -6.57 -78.37 -31.81
CA GLU A 8 -7.14 -77.05 -31.48
C GLU A 8 -7.95 -76.55 -32.68
N ASP A 9 -9.04 -77.24 -33.02
CA ASP A 9 -10.06 -76.68 -33.92
C ASP A 9 -11.42 -76.90 -33.26
N SER A 10 -11.67 -76.10 -32.22
CA SER A 10 -13.00 -75.88 -31.67
C SER A 10 -13.82 -75.10 -32.72
N LEU A 11 -14.79 -75.79 -33.29
CA LEU A 11 -15.80 -75.33 -34.25
C LEU A 11 -16.77 -74.31 -33.63
N ASP A 12 -16.28 -73.16 -33.15
CA ASP A 12 -17.12 -72.06 -32.62
C ASP A 12 -17.65 -71.12 -33.71
N PHE A 13 -17.67 -71.54 -34.98
CA PHE A 13 -17.93 -70.66 -36.14
C PHE A 13 -19.40 -70.50 -36.57
N TYR A 14 -20.38 -70.93 -35.76
CA TYR A 14 -21.80 -70.91 -36.19
C TYR A 14 -22.76 -70.12 -35.31
N SER A 15 -22.29 -69.26 -34.39
CA SER A 15 -23.20 -68.46 -33.58
C SER A 15 -23.17 -66.98 -33.96
N THR A 16 -24.14 -66.60 -34.79
CA THR A 16 -24.70 -65.25 -35.02
C THR A 16 -23.80 -64.19 -35.68
N LEU A 17 -24.31 -63.57 -36.76
CA LEU A 17 -23.68 -62.47 -37.46
C LEU A 17 -23.92 -61.20 -36.64
N THR A 18 -22.97 -60.84 -35.78
CA THR A 18 -23.00 -59.56 -35.05
C THR A 18 -22.25 -58.47 -35.81
N ARG A 19 -22.51 -57.20 -35.49
CA ARG A 19 -21.83 -56.04 -36.09
C ARG A 19 -20.30 -56.13 -35.98
N GLU A 20 -19.80 -56.60 -34.85
CA GLU A 20 -18.37 -56.76 -34.58
C GLU A 20 -17.77 -57.84 -35.48
N SER A 21 -18.48 -58.94 -35.69
CA SER A 21 -18.05 -60.00 -36.59
C SER A 21 -18.00 -59.53 -38.05
N PHE A 22 -18.96 -58.71 -38.48
CA PHE A 22 -19.02 -58.14 -39.83
C PHE A 22 -17.88 -57.13 -40.05
N GLN A 23 -17.67 -56.21 -39.09
CA GLN A 23 -16.61 -55.20 -39.16
C GLN A 23 -15.21 -55.82 -39.09
N TYR A 24 -15.02 -56.86 -38.27
CA TYR A 24 -13.77 -57.60 -38.19
C TYR A 24 -13.41 -58.28 -39.52
N ASN A 25 -14.38 -58.89 -40.19
CA ASN A 25 -14.16 -59.50 -41.50
C ASN A 25 -13.98 -58.44 -42.60
N LEU A 26 -14.65 -57.28 -42.51
CA LEU A 26 -14.49 -56.17 -43.45
C LEU A 26 -13.09 -55.53 -43.36
N ALA A 27 -12.54 -55.38 -42.16
CA ALA A 27 -11.22 -54.81 -41.93
C ALA A 27 -10.05 -55.67 -42.47
N LYS A 28 -10.30 -56.95 -42.78
CA LYS A 28 -9.33 -57.85 -43.41
C LYS A 28 -9.23 -57.68 -44.93
N LEU A 29 -10.15 -56.93 -45.54
CA LEU A 29 -10.12 -56.63 -46.97
C LEU A 29 -9.24 -55.39 -47.25
N PRO A 30 -8.53 -55.36 -48.38
CA PRO A 30 -7.81 -54.17 -48.82
C PRO A 30 -8.79 -52.99 -49.03
N PRO A 31 -8.41 -51.76 -48.63
CA PRO A 31 -9.30 -50.62 -48.69
C PRO A 31 -9.65 -50.27 -50.15
N GLY A 32 -10.95 -50.20 -50.46
CA GLY A 32 -11.47 -49.68 -51.74
C GLY A 32 -12.10 -50.71 -52.70
N GLU A 33 -11.96 -52.03 -52.44
CA GLU A 33 -12.59 -53.08 -53.26
C GLU A 33 -13.47 -53.99 -52.40
N PHE A 34 -14.66 -53.51 -52.03
CA PHE A 34 -15.66 -54.37 -51.43
C PHE A 34 -16.40 -55.13 -52.53
N ASP A 35 -16.06 -56.41 -52.71
CA ASP A 35 -16.86 -57.34 -53.50
C ASP A 35 -17.73 -58.20 -52.57
N PRO A 36 -19.07 -58.00 -52.56
CA PRO A 36 -19.98 -58.76 -51.71
C PRO A 36 -19.88 -60.28 -51.93
N SER A 37 -19.65 -60.70 -53.19
CA SER A 37 -19.61 -62.12 -53.56
C SER A 37 -18.38 -62.80 -52.96
N ARG A 38 -17.23 -62.12 -53.06
CA ARG A 38 -15.97 -62.58 -52.49
C ARG A 38 -16.01 -62.58 -50.96
N PHE A 39 -16.58 -61.54 -50.35
CA PHE A 39 -16.72 -61.42 -48.90
C PHE A 39 -17.58 -62.53 -48.28
N ILE A 40 -18.75 -62.81 -48.86
CA ILE A 40 -19.65 -63.87 -48.39
C ILE A 40 -18.97 -65.24 -48.57
N SER A 41 -18.29 -65.46 -49.70
CA SER A 41 -17.62 -66.73 -49.99
C SER A 41 -16.42 -67.05 -49.08
N GLN A 42 -15.75 -66.02 -48.55
CA GLN A 42 -14.57 -66.18 -47.69
C GLN A 42 -14.94 -66.27 -46.21
N SER A 43 -15.92 -65.49 -45.76
CA SER A 43 -16.23 -65.33 -44.34
C SER A 43 -17.43 -66.16 -43.88
N TYR A 44 -18.35 -66.52 -44.78
CA TYR A 44 -19.63 -67.16 -44.44
C TYR A 44 -19.93 -68.39 -45.31
N LYS A 45 -18.89 -69.07 -45.80
CA LYS A 45 -18.96 -70.20 -46.75
C LYS A 45 -19.89 -71.35 -46.33
N TYR A 46 -20.06 -71.55 -45.02
CA TYR A 46 -20.79 -72.68 -44.46
C TYR A 46 -22.17 -72.31 -43.88
N TRP A 47 -22.63 -71.09 -44.10
CA TRP A 47 -23.95 -70.63 -43.65
C TRP A 47 -25.05 -70.95 -44.67
N SER A 48 -26.26 -71.24 -44.18
CA SER A 48 -27.44 -71.34 -45.03
C SER A 48 -27.79 -69.97 -45.62
N LEU A 49 -28.20 -69.93 -46.88
CA LEU A 49 -28.57 -68.69 -47.58
C LEU A 49 -29.73 -67.96 -46.88
N ASP A 50 -30.68 -68.72 -46.31
CA ASP A 50 -31.84 -68.18 -45.59
C ASP A 50 -31.42 -67.51 -44.27
N ASP A 51 -30.50 -68.13 -43.53
CA ASP A 51 -29.98 -67.60 -42.26
C ASP A 51 -29.10 -66.37 -42.47
N LEU A 52 -28.30 -66.36 -43.54
CA LEU A 52 -27.51 -65.20 -43.93
C LEU A 52 -28.41 -64.02 -44.32
N THR A 53 -29.47 -64.27 -45.11
CA THR A 53 -30.39 -63.22 -45.56
C THR A 53 -31.14 -62.61 -44.38
N LYS A 54 -31.64 -63.44 -43.45
CA LYS A 54 -32.29 -62.98 -42.22
C LYS A 54 -31.35 -62.19 -41.33
N SER A 55 -30.12 -62.67 -41.12
CA SER A 55 -29.15 -62.02 -40.24
C SER A 55 -28.64 -60.70 -40.83
N LEU A 56 -28.39 -60.64 -42.14
CA LEU A 56 -28.00 -59.41 -42.83
C LEU A 56 -29.14 -58.39 -42.86
N GLY A 57 -30.40 -58.85 -43.03
CA GLY A 57 -31.58 -58.01 -42.93
C GLY A 57 -31.80 -57.45 -41.52
N SER A 58 -31.57 -58.26 -40.48
CA SER A 58 -31.61 -57.80 -39.08
C SER A 58 -30.53 -56.76 -38.80
N LEU A 59 -29.30 -56.99 -39.27
CA LEU A 59 -28.18 -56.06 -39.11
C LEU A 59 -28.44 -54.73 -39.86
N LEU A 60 -29.01 -54.79 -41.06
CA LEU A 60 -29.41 -53.60 -41.80
C LEU A 60 -30.45 -52.79 -41.02
N HIS A 61 -31.47 -53.45 -40.48
CA HIS A 61 -32.49 -52.79 -39.68
C HIS A 61 -31.94 -52.17 -38.40
N GLU A 62 -31.00 -52.84 -37.73
CA GLU A 62 -30.29 -52.32 -36.56
C GLU A 62 -29.48 -51.07 -36.91
N ILE A 63 -28.75 -51.08 -38.03
CA ILE A 63 -27.99 -49.91 -38.52
C ILE A 63 -28.93 -48.75 -38.87
N ASP A 64 -30.06 -49.02 -39.51
CA ASP A 64 -31.03 -47.97 -39.85
C ASP A 64 -31.62 -47.32 -38.59
N GLN A 65 -31.93 -48.10 -37.55
CA GLN A 65 -32.37 -47.57 -36.26
C GLN A 65 -31.25 -46.77 -35.58
N GLU A 66 -30.01 -47.30 -35.53
CA GLU A 66 -28.88 -46.56 -34.97
C GLU A 66 -28.62 -45.23 -35.69
N LEU A 67 -28.77 -45.20 -37.02
CA LEU A 67 -28.60 -43.98 -37.80
C LEU A 67 -29.68 -42.95 -37.45
N ILE A 68 -30.94 -43.40 -37.35
CA ILE A 68 -32.05 -42.54 -36.93
C ILE A 68 -31.80 -42.00 -35.52
N ASP A 69 -31.37 -42.86 -34.59
CA ASP A 69 -31.08 -42.47 -33.21
C ASP A 69 -29.90 -41.50 -33.13
N LEU A 70 -28.85 -41.72 -33.92
CA LEU A 70 -27.70 -40.82 -34.01
C LEU A 70 -28.09 -39.46 -34.55
N VAL A 71 -28.84 -39.41 -35.66
CA VAL A 71 -29.31 -38.16 -36.27
C VAL A 71 -30.24 -37.41 -35.32
N ASN A 72 -31.14 -38.11 -34.64
CA ASN A 72 -32.02 -37.52 -33.65
C ASN A 72 -31.23 -36.97 -32.46
N ASN A 73 -30.23 -37.71 -31.97
CA ASN A 73 -29.37 -37.28 -30.88
C ASN A 73 -28.54 -36.05 -31.29
N ASP A 74 -27.95 -36.05 -32.48
CA ASP A 74 -27.18 -34.92 -33.00
C ASP A 74 -28.06 -33.67 -33.20
N TYR A 75 -29.31 -33.86 -33.66
CA TYR A 75 -30.28 -32.78 -33.76
C TYR A 75 -30.67 -32.21 -32.40
N LEU A 76 -30.90 -33.08 -31.40
CA LEU A 76 -31.17 -32.66 -30.02
C LEU A 76 -29.99 -31.92 -29.41
N ASN A 77 -28.76 -32.40 -29.62
CA ASN A 77 -27.54 -31.74 -29.19
C ASN A 77 -27.38 -30.36 -29.85
N PHE A 78 -27.70 -30.23 -31.13
CA PHE A 78 -27.68 -28.97 -31.84
C PHE A 78 -28.71 -27.98 -31.29
N ILE A 79 -29.93 -28.43 -31.00
CA ILE A 79 -30.95 -27.59 -30.34
C ILE A 79 -30.50 -27.18 -28.94
N GLN A 80 -29.94 -28.09 -28.14
CA GLN A 80 -29.44 -27.78 -26.80
C GLN A 80 -28.31 -26.74 -26.86
N LEU A 81 -27.42 -26.84 -27.85
CA LEU A 81 -26.37 -25.86 -28.07
C LEU A 81 -26.97 -24.50 -28.50
N GLY A 82 -27.94 -24.50 -29.41
CA GLY A 82 -28.68 -23.31 -29.81
C GLY A 82 -29.33 -22.61 -28.62
N ASN A 83 -30.04 -23.36 -27.77
CA ASN A 83 -30.67 -22.85 -26.55
C ASN A 83 -29.66 -22.36 -25.50
N SER A 84 -28.45 -22.93 -25.46
CA SER A 84 -27.40 -22.49 -24.54
C SER A 84 -26.68 -21.23 -25.03
N ILE A 85 -26.64 -21.04 -26.35
CA ILE A 85 -26.09 -19.84 -26.99
C ILE A 85 -27.14 -18.71 -26.96
N ASP A 86 -28.42 -19.04 -27.09
CA ASP A 86 -29.52 -18.10 -26.97
C ASP A 86 -29.54 -17.48 -25.57
N GLY A 87 -29.47 -16.15 -25.50
CA GLY A 87 -29.30 -15.39 -24.26
C GLY A 87 -27.86 -15.25 -23.74
N SER A 88 -26.89 -16.03 -24.23
CA SER A 88 -25.47 -15.86 -23.83
C SER A 88 -24.89 -14.52 -24.30
N VAL A 89 -25.33 -14.04 -25.46
CA VAL A 89 -24.92 -12.74 -26.02
C VAL A 89 -25.44 -11.58 -25.17
N ASP A 90 -26.68 -11.69 -24.67
CA ASP A 90 -27.28 -10.70 -23.78
C ASP A 90 -26.57 -10.66 -22.43
N LEU A 91 -26.26 -11.84 -21.85
CA LEU A 91 -25.47 -11.92 -20.62
C LEU A 91 -24.07 -11.31 -20.77
N ILE A 92 -23.40 -11.55 -21.89
CA ILE A 92 -22.10 -10.93 -22.19
C ILE A 92 -22.23 -9.42 -22.32
N HIS A 93 -23.29 -8.95 -22.98
CA HIS A 93 -23.56 -7.54 -23.14
C HIS A 93 -23.85 -6.85 -21.80
N ASP A 94 -24.66 -7.46 -20.94
CA ASP A 94 -24.97 -6.96 -19.60
C ASP A 94 -23.72 -6.93 -18.72
N CYS A 95 -22.94 -8.02 -18.70
CA CYS A 95 -21.65 -8.04 -17.99
C CYS A 95 -20.70 -6.94 -18.48
N LYS A 96 -20.70 -6.66 -19.78
CA LYS A 96 -19.88 -5.59 -20.37
C LYS A 96 -20.37 -4.20 -19.92
N ILE A 97 -21.68 -3.99 -19.85
CA ILE A 97 -22.26 -2.74 -19.34
C ILE A 97 -21.88 -2.55 -17.87
N ASP A 98 -22.05 -3.59 -17.04
CA ASP A 98 -21.73 -3.54 -15.62
C ASP A 98 -20.25 -3.28 -15.38
N LEU A 99 -19.37 -3.96 -16.13
CA LEU A 99 -17.92 -3.74 -16.05
C LEU A 99 -17.56 -2.29 -16.43
N ASN A 100 -18.16 -1.75 -17.50
CA ASN A 100 -17.91 -0.36 -17.91
C ASN A 100 -18.45 0.64 -16.88
N GLY A 101 -19.61 0.37 -16.26
CA GLY A 101 -20.14 1.15 -15.16
C GLY A 101 -19.17 1.17 -13.98
N TYR A 102 -18.66 0.00 -13.59
CA TYR A 102 -17.69 -0.14 -12.52
C TYR A 102 -16.37 0.60 -12.81
N ILE A 103 -15.83 0.47 -14.02
CA ILE A 103 -14.61 1.19 -14.45
C ILE A 103 -14.81 2.70 -14.34
N ARG A 104 -15.97 3.21 -14.77
CA ARG A 104 -16.30 4.63 -14.67
C ARG A 104 -16.38 5.09 -13.22
N ASP A 105 -17.05 4.33 -12.37
CA ASP A 105 -17.20 4.68 -10.95
C ASP A 105 -15.85 4.65 -10.22
N LEU A 106 -14.97 3.70 -10.57
CA LEU A 106 -13.60 3.62 -10.06
C LEU A 106 -12.77 4.84 -10.51
N SER A 107 -12.91 5.25 -11.77
CA SER A 107 -12.27 6.48 -12.27
C SER A 107 -12.73 7.73 -11.50
N LEU A 108 -14.02 7.84 -11.19
CA LEU A 108 -14.56 8.96 -10.41
C LEU A 108 -14.05 8.92 -8.95
N ALA A 109 -13.99 7.73 -8.36
CA ALA A 109 -13.45 7.56 -7.01
C ALA A 109 -11.97 7.96 -6.94
N ASN A 110 -11.16 7.59 -7.93
CA ASN A 110 -9.75 7.99 -7.99
C ASN A 110 -9.59 9.50 -8.08
N VAL A 111 -10.35 10.18 -8.95
CA VAL A 111 -10.31 11.65 -9.06
C VAL A 111 -10.67 12.31 -7.72
N LYS A 112 -11.65 11.76 -7.00
CA LYS A 112 -12.03 12.26 -5.67
C LYS A 112 -10.91 12.05 -4.65
N ILE A 113 -10.27 10.87 -4.65
CA ILE A 113 -9.13 10.57 -3.77
C ILE A 113 -7.97 11.52 -4.05
N ASP A 114 -7.67 11.80 -5.32
CA ASP A 114 -6.59 12.72 -5.70
C ASP A 114 -6.89 14.15 -5.19
N ALA A 115 -8.13 14.61 -5.34
CA ALA A 115 -8.56 15.91 -4.79
C ALA A 115 -8.48 15.94 -3.25
N ASP A 116 -8.91 14.86 -2.58
CA ASP A 116 -8.84 14.75 -1.12
C ASP A 116 -7.37 14.71 -0.64
N LEU A 117 -6.47 14.09 -1.39
CA LEU A 117 -5.02 14.07 -1.10
C LEU A 117 -4.40 15.47 -1.19
N GLU A 118 -4.76 16.25 -2.21
CA GLU A 118 -4.28 17.65 -2.34
C GLU A 118 -4.73 18.50 -1.14
N VAL A 119 -5.98 18.37 -0.72
CA VAL A 119 -6.48 19.05 0.49
C VAL A 119 -5.75 18.61 1.75
N VAL A 120 -5.45 17.31 1.88
CA VAL A 120 -4.69 16.78 3.03
C VAL A 120 -3.27 17.33 3.05
N ASP A 121 -2.60 17.43 1.90
CA ASP A 121 -1.27 18.00 1.80
C ASP A 121 -1.24 19.49 2.22
N ASP A 122 -2.23 20.27 1.77
CA ASP A 122 -2.39 21.67 2.20
C ASP A 122 -2.62 21.78 3.71
N LEU A 123 -3.47 20.90 4.27
CA LEU A 123 -3.70 20.83 5.71
C LEU A 123 -2.43 20.42 6.48
N LEU A 124 -1.60 19.53 5.94
CA LEU A 124 -0.32 19.14 6.54
C LEU A 124 0.68 20.30 6.52
N LEU A 125 0.75 21.07 5.44
CA LEU A 125 1.56 22.28 5.36
C LEU A 125 1.09 23.31 6.40
N TYR A 126 -0.21 23.50 6.54
CA TYR A 126 -0.77 24.40 7.55
C TYR A 126 -0.46 23.90 8.98
N LYS A 127 -0.63 22.61 9.26
CA LYS A 127 -0.29 21.99 10.55
C LYS A 127 1.20 22.17 10.88
N ARG A 128 2.09 22.03 9.90
CA ARG A 128 3.53 22.25 10.08
C ARG A 128 3.83 23.72 10.42
N LYS A 129 3.23 24.68 9.71
CA LYS A 129 3.35 26.12 10.03
C LYS A 129 2.86 26.40 11.46
N LEU A 130 1.70 25.86 11.83
CA LEU A 130 1.13 26.03 13.17
C LEU A 130 2.03 25.43 14.26
N SER A 131 2.67 24.29 14.00
CA SER A 131 3.63 23.68 14.92
C SER A 131 4.84 24.58 15.18
N VAL A 132 5.35 25.26 14.14
CA VAL A 132 6.42 26.25 14.29
C VAL A 132 5.96 27.44 15.13
N TYR A 133 4.78 28.00 14.86
CA TYR A 133 4.23 29.09 15.66
C TYR A 133 4.03 28.68 17.13
N LYS A 134 3.53 27.47 17.39
CA LYS A 134 3.39 26.94 18.75
C LYS A 134 4.74 26.85 19.48
N ALA A 135 5.79 26.42 18.79
CA ALA A 135 7.13 26.37 19.39
C ALA A 135 7.65 27.77 19.74
N ILE A 136 7.43 28.76 18.86
CA ILE A 136 7.79 30.16 19.11
C ILE A 136 7.03 30.71 20.32
N ILE A 137 5.71 30.50 20.38
CA ILE A 137 4.86 30.98 21.49
C ILE A 137 5.33 30.36 22.81
N ASN A 138 5.61 29.06 22.84
CA ASN A 138 6.11 28.41 24.05
C ASN A 138 7.45 28.99 24.50
N GLN A 139 8.38 29.26 23.58
CA GLN A 139 9.65 29.91 23.92
C GLN A 139 9.47 31.33 24.46
N LEU A 140 8.56 32.11 23.86
CA LEU A 140 8.21 33.46 24.33
C LEU A 140 7.57 33.43 25.72
N MET A 141 6.70 32.46 25.99
CA MET A 141 6.06 32.29 27.29
C MET A 141 7.09 31.97 28.38
N ILE A 142 8.02 31.04 28.10
CA ILE A 142 9.12 30.72 29.03
C ILE A 142 9.99 31.96 29.25
N LEU A 143 10.27 32.72 28.19
CA LEU A 143 11.06 33.96 28.32
C LEU A 143 10.36 35.00 29.20
N ASP A 144 9.05 35.17 29.04
CA ASP A 144 8.27 36.12 29.85
C ASP A 144 8.20 35.70 31.33
N GLU A 145 8.04 34.40 31.59
CA GLU A 145 8.10 33.86 32.95
C GLU A 145 9.46 34.11 33.60
N GLN A 146 10.55 33.80 32.88
CA GLN A 146 11.92 34.07 33.37
C GLN A 146 12.16 35.57 33.56
N ALA A 147 11.67 36.42 32.66
CA ALA A 147 11.79 37.87 32.80
C ALA A 147 11.01 38.41 34.01
N THR A 148 9.85 37.83 34.31
CA THR A 148 9.05 38.19 35.48
C THR A 148 9.68 37.70 36.77
N LEU A 149 10.29 36.51 36.77
CA LEU A 149 11.07 36.01 37.90
C LEU A 149 12.30 36.89 38.17
N PHE A 150 12.98 37.35 37.11
CA PHE A 150 14.08 38.29 37.21
C PHE A 150 13.66 39.60 37.88
N SER A 151 12.60 40.24 37.36
CA SER A 151 12.13 41.52 37.90
C SER A 151 11.62 41.39 39.33
N LYS A 152 11.08 40.23 39.72
CA LYS A 152 10.70 39.97 41.12
C LYS A 152 11.91 39.75 42.02
N LYS A 153 12.92 39.02 41.55
CA LYS A 153 14.14 38.71 42.34
C LYS A 153 15.12 39.88 42.39
N ILE A 154 15.02 40.87 41.52
CA ILE A 154 15.98 41.99 41.48
C ILE A 154 16.02 42.79 42.80
N SER A 155 14.91 42.80 43.54
CA SER A 155 14.77 43.52 44.80
C SER A 155 15.30 42.77 46.03
N SER A 156 15.54 41.45 45.94
CA SER A 156 15.87 40.60 47.11
C SER A 156 16.90 39.50 46.86
N GLY A 157 17.34 39.31 45.62
CA GLY A 157 18.11 38.14 45.18
C GLY A 157 19.63 38.25 45.35
N ASP A 158 20.26 37.09 45.49
CA ASP A 158 21.71 36.94 45.38
C ASP A 158 22.17 37.28 43.94
N VAL A 159 23.33 37.93 43.82
CA VAL A 159 23.89 38.38 42.55
C VAL A 159 24.17 37.21 41.63
N LYS A 160 24.65 36.09 42.19
CA LYS A 160 24.95 34.88 41.42
C LYS A 160 23.69 34.30 40.78
N GLU A 161 22.58 34.25 41.51
CA GLU A 161 21.28 33.81 40.97
C GLU A 161 20.75 34.75 39.88
N LEU A 162 20.87 36.07 40.07
CA LEU A 162 20.43 37.05 39.08
C LEU A 162 21.21 36.95 37.76
N VAL A 163 22.52 36.67 37.84
CA VAL A 163 23.38 36.51 36.66
C VAL A 163 23.06 35.20 35.94
N VAL A 164 22.86 34.10 36.66
CA VAL A 164 22.45 32.81 36.06
C VAL A 164 21.10 32.96 35.34
N LEU A 165 20.16 33.67 35.96
CA LEU A 165 18.84 33.90 35.39
C LEU A 165 18.87 34.89 34.21
N PHE A 166 19.75 35.89 34.22
CA PHE A 166 19.99 36.74 33.06
C PHE A 166 20.61 35.96 31.89
N LEU A 167 21.57 35.07 32.16
CA LEU A 167 22.17 34.21 31.14
C LEU A 167 21.16 33.21 30.55
N SER A 168 20.24 32.68 31.36
CA SER A 168 19.16 31.81 30.87
C SER A 168 18.21 32.56 29.94
N VAL A 169 17.81 33.78 30.31
CA VAL A 169 17.01 34.70 29.49
C VAL A 169 17.71 35.01 28.16
N ASN A 170 19.02 35.31 28.19
CA ASN A 170 19.79 35.56 26.97
C ASN A 170 19.89 34.33 26.06
N ARG A 171 20.08 33.13 26.62
CA ARG A 171 20.11 31.89 25.83
C ARG A 171 18.76 31.59 25.16
N ILE A 172 17.66 31.85 25.85
CA ILE A 172 16.31 31.71 25.28
C ILE A 172 16.09 32.77 24.20
N TYR A 173 16.55 34.00 24.40
CA TYR A 173 16.50 35.05 23.39
C TYR A 173 17.28 34.73 22.12
N GLU A 174 18.49 34.17 22.24
CA GLU A 174 19.26 33.66 21.10
C GLU A 174 18.51 32.57 20.33
N SER A 175 17.70 31.77 21.04
CA SER A 175 16.85 30.77 20.41
C SER A 175 15.67 31.41 19.66
N VAL A 176 15.07 32.48 20.21
CA VAL A 176 14.00 33.26 19.57
C VAL A 176 14.50 34.05 18.36
N LEU A 177 15.74 34.56 18.40
CA LEU A 177 16.41 35.27 17.29
C LEU A 177 16.49 34.44 16.00
N LYS A 178 16.52 33.10 16.11
CA LYS A 178 16.57 32.19 14.95
C LYS A 178 15.31 32.27 14.08
N TYR A 179 14.18 32.72 14.63
CA TYR A 179 12.88 32.69 13.94
C TYR A 179 12.59 33.92 13.06
N LYS A 180 13.54 34.84 12.90
CA LYS A 180 13.51 36.00 11.95
C LYS A 180 12.21 36.84 11.94
N ASN A 181 11.36 36.77 12.97
CA ASN A 181 10.20 37.65 13.07
C ASN A 181 10.63 39.00 13.64
N LEU A 182 10.73 40.02 12.77
CA LEU A 182 11.35 41.31 13.06
C LEU A 182 10.69 42.04 14.24
N GLU A 183 9.35 41.98 14.36
CA GLU A 183 8.61 42.70 15.41
C GLU A 183 8.77 42.05 16.79
N MET A 184 8.61 40.73 16.89
CA MET A 184 8.79 40.00 18.15
C MET A 184 10.22 40.13 18.65
N VAL A 185 11.21 40.01 17.75
CA VAL A 185 12.63 40.13 18.10
C VAL A 185 12.95 41.54 18.61
N ALA A 186 12.35 42.59 18.02
CA ALA A 186 12.54 43.96 18.48
C ALA A 186 11.90 44.20 19.87
N MET A 187 10.69 43.70 20.12
CA MET A 187 10.01 43.85 21.41
C MET A 187 10.76 43.12 22.53
N VAL A 188 11.16 41.88 22.27
CA VAL A 188 11.94 41.08 23.22
C VAL A 188 13.32 41.69 23.46
N GLY A 189 13.98 42.18 22.41
CA GLY A 189 15.28 42.85 22.51
C GLY A 189 15.23 44.09 23.40
N LYS A 190 14.16 44.91 23.32
CA LYS A 190 13.93 46.04 24.23
C LYS A 190 13.80 45.59 25.68
N LYS A 191 13.04 44.53 25.95
CA LYS A 191 12.82 44.00 27.31
C LYS A 191 14.13 43.48 27.91
N ILE A 192 14.94 42.77 27.13
CA ILE A 192 16.26 42.27 27.56
C ILE A 192 17.27 43.39 27.77
N ALA A 193 17.27 44.41 26.91
CA ALA A 193 18.11 45.60 27.11
C ALA A 193 17.74 46.33 28.41
N GLY A 194 16.44 46.41 28.75
CA GLY A 194 15.96 46.90 30.03
C GLY A 194 16.50 46.07 31.21
N MET A 195 16.35 44.75 31.16
CA MET A 195 16.86 43.84 32.18
C MET A 195 18.39 43.94 32.35
N LYS A 196 19.13 44.13 31.25
CA LYS A 196 20.58 44.35 31.28
C LYS A 196 20.93 45.64 32.02
N MET A 197 20.18 46.72 31.78
CA MET A 197 20.38 48.00 32.48
C MET A 197 20.04 47.89 33.98
N GLU A 198 18.96 47.19 34.33
CA GLU A 198 18.59 46.95 35.72
C GLU A 198 19.63 46.09 36.45
N LEU A 199 20.10 45.00 35.82
CA LEU A 199 21.17 44.16 36.37
C LEU A 199 22.43 44.97 36.64
N LYS A 200 22.81 45.83 35.68
CA LYS A 200 23.97 46.70 35.78
C LYS A 200 23.83 47.70 36.93
N SER A 201 22.66 48.30 37.10
CA SER A 201 22.38 49.20 38.22
C SER A 201 22.52 48.50 39.58
N VAL A 202 21.99 47.28 39.71
CA VAL A 202 22.12 46.48 40.93
C VAL A 202 23.58 46.11 41.19
N LEU A 203 24.29 45.66 40.17
CA LEU A 203 25.72 45.34 40.26
C LEU A 203 26.56 46.58 40.65
N ASP A 204 26.33 47.73 40.03
CA ASP A 204 27.05 48.98 40.33
C ASP A 204 26.80 49.40 41.80
N SER A 205 25.56 49.30 42.29
CA SER A 205 25.23 49.60 43.70
C SER A 205 25.89 48.64 44.70
N LYS A 206 26.02 47.36 44.33
CA LYS A 206 26.64 46.33 45.17
C LYS A 206 28.16 46.43 45.16
N VAL A 207 28.78 46.81 44.03
CA VAL A 207 30.22 47.13 43.94
C VAL A 207 30.57 48.33 44.83
N GLN A 208 29.68 49.33 44.91
CA GLN A 208 29.88 50.50 45.76
C GLN A 208 29.75 50.19 47.26
N SER A 209 28.97 49.18 47.66
CA SER A 209 28.74 48.80 49.06
C SER A 209 29.60 47.62 49.55
N ALA A 210 30.18 46.85 48.64
CA ALA A 210 30.93 45.62 48.92
C ALA A 210 32.30 45.82 49.60
N SER A 211 32.72 44.82 50.38
CA SER A 211 34.07 44.70 50.93
C SER A 211 35.07 44.30 49.84
N ASN A 212 36.38 44.39 50.11
CA ASN A 212 37.40 44.18 49.08
C ASN A 212 37.43 42.73 48.53
N GLU A 213 37.09 41.71 49.32
CA GLU A 213 36.95 40.33 48.84
C GLU A 213 35.71 40.15 47.94
N ASP A 214 34.56 40.70 48.34
CA ASP A 214 33.32 40.65 47.57
C ASP A 214 33.44 41.37 46.21
N LYS A 215 34.29 42.40 46.13
CA LYS A 215 34.61 43.09 44.86
C LYS A 215 35.33 42.19 43.86
N PHE A 216 36.16 41.24 44.31
CA PHE A 216 36.78 40.27 43.41
C PHE A 216 35.78 39.25 42.87
N GLU A 217 34.80 38.83 43.68
CA GLU A 217 33.70 37.99 43.19
C GLU A 217 32.81 38.73 42.19
N LEU A 218 32.53 40.02 42.45
CA LEU A 218 31.79 40.87 41.52
C LEU A 218 32.57 41.12 40.22
N LEU A 219 33.90 41.28 40.27
CA LEU A 219 34.73 41.38 39.06
C LEU A 219 34.56 40.14 38.16
N LYS A 220 34.55 38.93 38.74
CA LYS A 220 34.31 37.68 37.99
C LYS A 220 32.94 37.67 37.31
N VAL A 221 31.93 38.25 37.97
CA VAL A 221 30.59 38.41 37.40
C VAL A 221 30.58 39.40 36.23
N TYR A 222 31.28 40.54 36.34
CA TYR A 222 31.40 41.52 35.24
C TYR A 222 32.18 40.98 34.04
N THR A 223 33.20 40.14 34.27
CA THR A 223 33.92 39.45 33.17
C THR A 223 33.01 38.48 32.42
N VAL A 224 32.14 37.72 33.12
CA VAL A 224 31.18 36.81 32.48
C VAL A 224 30.13 37.57 31.65
N LEU A 225 29.78 38.79 32.06
CA LEU A 225 28.87 39.67 31.32
C LEU A 225 29.55 40.46 30.19
N GLY A 226 30.88 40.37 30.05
CA GLY A 226 31.67 41.12 29.07
C GLY A 226 31.73 42.65 29.33
N GLU A 227 31.47 43.10 30.56
CA GLU A 227 31.37 44.52 30.94
C GLU A 227 32.54 44.96 31.86
N GLU A 228 33.75 44.49 31.62
CA GLU A 228 34.95 44.81 32.45
C GLU A 228 35.19 46.32 32.62
N SER A 229 34.93 47.10 31.56
CA SER A 229 35.05 48.57 31.60
C SER A 229 33.99 49.25 32.49
N GLY A 230 32.83 48.60 32.70
CA GLY A 230 31.76 49.07 33.59
C GLY A 230 32.15 48.94 35.06
N PHE A 231 32.78 47.82 35.43
CA PHE A 231 33.29 47.59 36.79
C PHE A 231 34.32 48.65 37.22
N ILE A 232 35.26 48.99 36.32
CA ILE A 232 36.27 50.02 36.58
C ILE A 232 35.63 51.41 36.78
N LYS A 233 34.56 51.72 36.03
CA LYS A 233 33.80 52.97 36.21
C LYS A 233 33.04 53.01 37.53
N ALA A 234 32.42 51.91 37.93
CA ALA A 234 31.71 51.79 39.21
C ALA A 234 32.66 51.93 40.42
N LEU A 235 33.88 51.39 40.32
CA LEU A 235 34.94 51.57 41.32
C LEU A 235 35.42 53.03 41.44
N LYS A 236 35.59 53.72 40.31
CA LYS A 236 36.06 55.11 40.28
C LYS A 236 35.03 56.12 40.81
N GLN A 237 33.73 55.86 40.68
CA GLN A 237 32.71 56.74 41.25
C GLN A 237 32.76 56.83 42.79
N LYS A 238 33.25 55.78 43.48
CA LYS A 238 33.45 55.80 44.94
C LYS A 238 34.71 56.58 45.35
N SER A 239 35.72 56.71 44.49
CA SER A 239 36.95 57.47 44.81
C SER A 239 36.81 58.99 44.66
N THR A 240 35.70 59.48 44.08
CA THR A 240 35.46 60.92 43.88
C THR A 240 34.60 61.56 44.99
N ILE A 241 34.16 60.77 45.99
CA ILE A 241 33.34 61.23 47.12
C ILE A 241 34.12 61.14 48.46
N ASN A 242 35.45 61.04 48.41
CA ASN A 242 36.31 61.24 49.59
C ASN A 242 37.31 62.35 49.31
#